data_AF-A0A329KV02-F1
#
_entry.id   AF-A0A329KV02-F1
#
_cell.length_a   1.000
_cell.length_b   1.000
_cell.length_c   1.000
_cell.angle_alpha   90.00
_cell.angle_beta   90.00
_cell.angle_gamma   90.00
#
_symmetry.space_group_name_H-M   'P 1'
#
loop_
_entity.id
_entity.type
_entity.pdbx_description
1 polymer ?
#
loop_
_entity_poly.entity_id
_entity_poly.type
_entity_poly.pdbx_seq_one_letter_code
_entity_poly.pdbx_strand_id
1 'polypeptide(L)'
;MLQEPQSPRDDELAAESAEEADAQRLCPRCNMHKPLSHFMKRTGKRSSKNARRGMCRACRKKTKKLRRPTAQENHLPEQSAAPAAGNPASAADAVRRTLAGADGSMSAAAPGAPEEEYPLQLPMRRLSRRPLPEPPPKPPGPDASVLRPTREGIIRMRGHTDKGRRWVQETDLETASVLVREFAAVVVNAHTIRRLYSNKKFKRYILMRDQYTCYFCGEYGDTIDHLLPRSRGGHTTPMNCVCACSLCNQSKANRSLEDFMEGIEE
;
A
#
# COMPACT_ATOMS: atom_id res chain seq x y z
N MET A 1 22.64 -30.36 60.06
CA MET A 1 22.81 -29.54 58.85
C MET A 1 22.20 -30.31 57.69
N LEU A 2 20.97 -29.99 57.31
CA LEU A 2 20.37 -30.50 56.08
C LEU A 2 19.92 -29.27 55.30
N GLN A 3 20.60 -29.00 54.19
CA GLN A 3 20.21 -27.98 53.23
C GLN A 3 19.01 -28.50 52.45
N GLU A 4 17.91 -27.73 52.46
CA GLU A 4 16.78 -27.95 51.57
C GLU A 4 17.15 -27.56 50.12
N PRO A 5 16.69 -28.31 49.11
CA PRO A 5 16.99 -28.00 47.71
C PRO A 5 16.17 -26.81 47.22
N GLN A 6 16.82 -25.89 46.50
CA GLN A 6 16.20 -24.73 45.88
C GLN A 6 15.15 -25.13 44.83
N SER A 7 14.04 -24.39 44.79
CA SER A 7 12.85 -24.68 43.99
C SER A 7 13.04 -24.48 42.48
N PRO A 8 12.42 -25.31 41.61
CA PRO A 8 12.61 -25.29 40.16
C PRO A 8 11.90 -24.16 39.38
N ARG A 9 11.30 -23.18 40.07
CA ARG A 9 10.45 -22.14 39.43
C ARG A 9 11.25 -20.97 38.83
N ASP A 10 12.44 -20.71 39.33
CA ASP A 10 13.28 -19.60 38.84
C ASP A 10 14.00 -19.96 37.52
N ASP A 11 14.25 -21.26 37.29
CA ASP A 11 14.84 -21.75 36.02
C ASP A 11 13.84 -21.71 34.85
N GLU A 12 12.55 -21.95 35.08
CA GLU A 12 11.51 -21.87 34.03
C GLU A 12 11.30 -20.44 33.51
N LEU A 13 11.28 -19.44 34.42
CA LEU A 13 11.14 -18.02 34.05
C LEU A 13 12.39 -17.48 33.33
N ALA A 14 13.57 -17.99 33.67
CA ALA A 14 14.80 -17.67 32.98
C ALA A 14 14.85 -18.28 31.56
N ALA A 15 14.38 -19.53 31.40
CA ALA A 15 14.30 -20.20 30.10
C ALA A 15 13.32 -19.49 29.13
N GLU A 16 12.13 -19.09 29.59
CA GLU A 16 11.18 -18.31 28.80
C GLU A 16 11.76 -16.95 28.34
N SER A 17 12.61 -16.33 29.16
CA SER A 17 13.27 -15.05 28.84
C SER A 17 14.43 -15.19 27.86
N ALA A 18 15.09 -16.35 27.82
CA ALA A 18 16.18 -16.65 26.90
C ALA A 18 15.65 -16.99 25.48
N GLU A 19 14.54 -17.72 25.37
CA GLU A 19 13.89 -17.99 24.08
C GLU A 19 13.30 -16.71 23.44
N GLU A 20 12.87 -15.72 24.25
CA GLU A 20 12.41 -14.42 23.74
C GLU A 20 13.54 -13.56 23.13
N ALA A 21 14.80 -13.76 23.54
CA ALA A 21 15.94 -12.98 23.10
C ALA A 21 16.45 -13.38 21.70
N ASP A 22 16.27 -14.64 21.30
CA ASP A 22 16.68 -15.17 19.98
C ASP A 22 15.53 -15.24 18.97
N ALA A 23 14.38 -14.64 19.28
CA ALA A 23 13.32 -14.51 18.30
C ALA A 23 13.83 -13.69 17.10
N GLN A 24 13.85 -14.32 15.93
CA GLN A 24 14.26 -13.71 14.67
C GLN A 24 13.10 -13.65 13.69
N ARG A 25 13.13 -12.68 12.78
CA ARG A 25 12.25 -12.66 11.61
C ARG A 25 13.02 -12.25 10.37
N LEU A 26 12.53 -12.69 9.23
CA LEU A 26 13.09 -12.31 7.95
C LEU A 26 12.79 -10.83 7.63
N CYS A 27 13.82 -10.09 7.25
CA CYS A 27 13.68 -8.70 6.85
C CYS A 27 13.06 -8.63 5.44
N PRO A 28 11.94 -7.92 5.25
CA PRO A 28 11.22 -7.88 3.97
C PRO A 28 11.98 -7.19 2.82
N ARG A 29 13.14 -6.60 3.10
CA ARG A 29 13.96 -5.86 2.13
C ARG A 29 15.25 -6.57 1.74
N CYS A 30 15.99 -7.07 2.72
CA CYS A 30 17.26 -7.76 2.47
C CYS A 30 17.15 -9.28 2.54
N ASN A 31 15.95 -9.82 2.81
CA ASN A 31 15.66 -11.25 2.91
C ASN A 31 16.53 -12.03 3.92
N MET A 32 17.15 -11.34 4.89
CA MET A 32 17.95 -11.96 5.93
C MET A 32 17.15 -12.09 7.22
N HIS A 33 17.31 -13.20 7.94
CA HIS A 33 16.90 -13.32 9.33
C HIS A 33 17.63 -12.27 10.18
N LYS A 34 16.85 -11.53 10.98
CA LYS A 34 17.35 -10.51 11.90
C LYS A 34 16.61 -10.67 13.24
N PRO A 35 17.27 -10.40 14.38
CA PRO A 35 16.62 -10.44 15.68
C PRO A 35 15.48 -9.42 15.75
N LEU A 36 14.42 -9.72 16.52
CA LEU A 36 13.24 -8.84 16.64
C LEU A 36 13.59 -7.43 17.14
N SER A 37 14.71 -7.27 17.87
CA SER A 37 15.25 -5.96 18.31
C SER A 37 15.63 -5.03 17.15
N HIS A 38 15.95 -5.58 15.98
CA HIS A 38 16.28 -4.80 14.78
C HIS A 38 15.05 -4.21 14.09
N PHE A 39 13.84 -4.57 14.49
CA PHE A 39 12.59 -4.09 13.89
C PHE A 39 11.84 -3.17 14.84
N MET A 40 10.97 -2.31 14.30
CA MET A 40 10.14 -1.45 15.15
C MET A 40 9.04 -2.28 15.84
N LYS A 41 8.81 -2.05 17.14
CA LYS A 41 7.66 -2.59 17.88
C LYS A 41 6.36 -2.15 17.24
N ARG A 42 5.37 -3.01 17.07
CA ARG A 42 4.02 -2.60 16.63
C ARG A 42 3.37 -1.79 17.77
N THR A 43 2.74 -0.67 17.44
CA THR A 43 2.03 0.16 18.42
C THR A 43 0.53 -0.19 18.42
N GLY A 44 -0.11 -0.10 19.57
CA GLY A 44 -1.57 -0.24 19.72
C GLY A 44 -2.01 -1.30 20.73
N LYS A 45 -3.24 -1.15 21.24
CA LYS A 45 -3.84 -1.92 22.34
C LYS A 45 -3.93 -3.45 22.11
N ARG A 46 -3.70 -3.93 20.88
CA ARG A 46 -3.73 -5.35 20.49
C ARG A 46 -2.39 -5.84 19.91
N SER A 47 -1.31 -5.10 20.12
CA SER A 47 0.02 -5.56 19.74
C SER A 47 0.55 -6.51 20.81
N SER A 48 1.02 -7.71 20.41
CA SER A 48 1.72 -8.59 21.32
C SER A 48 3.10 -8.03 21.66
N LYS A 49 3.69 -8.45 22.78
CA LYS A 49 5.03 -8.04 23.25
C LYS A 49 6.09 -8.16 22.16
N ASN A 50 5.98 -9.19 21.31
CA ASN A 50 6.91 -9.52 20.24
C ASN A 50 6.44 -9.09 18.83
N ALA A 51 5.32 -8.37 18.72
CA ALA A 51 4.88 -7.84 17.43
C ALA A 51 5.87 -6.79 16.90
N ARG A 52 6.42 -7.04 15.71
CA ARG A 52 7.32 -6.13 14.99
C ARG A 52 6.75 -5.76 13.63
N ARG A 53 7.23 -4.67 13.05
CA ARG A 53 6.75 -4.13 11.76
C ARG A 53 7.89 -3.57 10.91
N GLY A 54 7.67 -3.51 9.60
CA GLY A 54 8.55 -2.84 8.65
C GLY A 54 9.90 -3.54 8.41
N MET A 55 10.86 -2.79 7.88
CA MET A 55 12.24 -3.23 7.64
C MET A 55 13.11 -3.27 8.90
N CYS A 56 14.20 -4.02 8.82
CA CYS A 56 15.25 -3.98 9.84
C CYS A 56 15.91 -2.60 9.89
N ARG A 57 16.52 -2.27 11.05
CA ARG A 57 17.15 -0.97 11.33
C ARG A 57 18.17 -0.58 10.26
N ALA A 58 18.95 -1.53 9.75
CA ALA A 58 19.95 -1.29 8.72
C ALA A 58 19.32 -0.89 7.37
N CYS A 59 18.32 -1.64 6.91
CA CYS A 59 17.59 -1.34 5.67
C CYS A 59 16.87 0.01 5.75
N ARG A 60 16.18 0.30 6.87
CA ARG A 60 15.52 1.58 7.11
C ARG A 60 16.48 2.77 7.08
N LYS A 61 17.69 2.63 7.64
CA LYS A 61 18.71 3.69 7.58
C LYS A 61 19.14 3.95 6.13
N LYS A 62 19.23 2.92 5.28
CA LYS A 62 19.57 3.06 3.85
C LYS A 62 18.46 3.76 3.07
N THR A 63 17.19 3.37 3.23
CA THR A 63 16.05 4.05 2.59
C THR A 63 15.93 5.51 3.01
N LYS A 64 16.16 5.84 4.28
CA LYS A 64 16.18 7.25 4.74
C LYS A 64 17.30 8.08 4.11
N LYS A 65 18.48 7.49 3.87
CA LYS A 65 19.58 8.18 3.20
C LYS A 65 19.27 8.47 1.74
N LEU A 66 18.63 7.54 1.03
CA LEU A 66 18.19 7.72 -0.36
C LEU A 66 17.04 8.74 -0.49
N ARG A 67 16.27 8.93 0.58
CA ARG A 67 15.13 9.88 0.62
C ARG A 67 15.48 11.26 1.15
N ARG A 68 16.71 11.51 1.60
CA ARG A 68 17.14 12.88 1.95
C ARG A 68 17.51 13.56 0.62
N PRO A 69 16.81 14.62 0.20
CA PRO A 69 17.43 15.55 -0.71
C PRO A 69 18.70 16.06 -0.02
N THR A 70 19.81 16.14 -0.74
CA THR A 70 20.96 16.92 -0.28
C THR A 70 20.44 18.30 0.09
N ALA A 71 20.55 18.67 1.37
CA ALA A 71 20.20 19.99 1.83
C ALA A 71 21.23 20.96 1.25
N GLN A 72 20.90 21.57 0.12
CA GLN A 72 21.41 22.88 -0.24
C GLN A 72 20.26 23.86 -0.07
N GLU A 73 20.56 24.86 0.74
CA GLU A 73 19.67 25.91 1.21
C GLU A 73 19.09 26.68 0.03
N ASN A 74 17.77 26.73 -0.07
CA ASN A 74 17.09 27.81 -0.78
C ASN A 74 16.15 28.46 0.23
N HIS A 75 16.59 29.60 0.77
CA HIS A 75 15.70 30.58 1.38
C HIS A 75 14.66 31.02 0.34
N LEU A 76 13.38 30.84 0.64
CA LEU A 76 12.31 31.66 0.05
C LEU A 76 11.91 32.72 1.07
N PRO A 77 11.68 33.98 0.67
CA PRO A 77 11.15 34.98 1.58
C PRO A 77 9.66 34.75 1.82
N GLU A 78 9.27 34.89 3.09
CA GLU A 78 7.90 35.04 3.57
C GLU A 78 7.18 36.20 2.89
N GLN A 79 5.89 36.03 2.57
CA GLN A 79 4.86 37.02 2.88
C GLN A 79 3.41 36.47 2.82
N SER A 80 2.84 36.36 4.03
CA SER A 80 1.47 36.70 4.49
C SER A 80 0.19 36.23 3.74
N ALA A 81 -0.43 35.20 4.33
CA ALA A 81 -1.81 35.03 4.81
C ALA A 81 -3.05 35.76 4.20
N ALA A 82 -4.02 34.91 3.79
CA ALA A 82 -5.48 34.87 4.10
C ALA A 82 -6.48 35.74 3.27
N PRO A 83 -7.81 35.43 3.23
CA PRO A 83 -8.55 34.17 3.46
C PRO A 83 -9.70 33.84 2.43
N ALA A 84 -10.20 32.59 2.53
CA ALA A 84 -11.58 32.08 2.39
C ALA A 84 -12.57 32.50 1.25
N ALA A 85 -13.10 31.45 0.61
CA ALA A 85 -14.50 31.19 0.21
C ALA A 85 -15.14 31.88 -1.01
N GLY A 86 -15.81 31.06 -1.83
CA GLY A 86 -17.04 31.42 -2.56
C GLY A 86 -16.96 31.52 -4.09
N ASN A 87 -17.61 30.59 -4.80
CA ASN A 87 -17.99 30.74 -6.22
C ASN A 87 -18.91 31.97 -6.42
N PRO A 88 -18.90 32.60 -7.62
CA PRO A 88 -20.01 32.44 -8.59
C PRO A 88 -19.53 32.35 -10.05
N ALA A 89 -20.17 31.59 -10.94
CA ALA A 89 -21.34 31.91 -11.78
C ALA A 89 -21.13 33.04 -12.84
N SER A 90 -21.16 32.59 -14.10
CA SER A 90 -21.74 33.19 -15.32
C SER A 90 -21.52 34.66 -15.73
N ALA A 91 -21.22 34.75 -17.03
CA ALA A 91 -21.80 35.67 -18.02
C ALA A 91 -21.21 37.07 -18.19
N ALA A 92 -20.79 37.27 -19.45
CA ALA A 92 -21.14 38.37 -20.34
C ALA A 92 -20.42 39.72 -20.20
N ASP A 93 -19.96 40.17 -21.37
CA ASP A 93 -19.96 41.56 -21.87
C ASP A 93 -19.11 42.59 -21.10
N ALA A 94 -18.43 43.55 -21.72
CA ALA A 94 -18.17 43.92 -23.09
C ALA A 94 -17.25 45.16 -23.02
N VAL A 95 -16.86 45.67 -24.20
CA VAL A 95 -16.47 47.07 -24.49
C VAL A 95 -15.00 47.44 -24.13
N ARG A 96 -14.08 47.31 -25.10
CA ARG A 96 -13.65 48.29 -26.13
C ARG A 96 -12.84 49.49 -25.60
N ARG A 97 -11.60 49.62 -26.12
CA ARG A 97 -11.10 50.66 -27.07
C ARG A 97 -9.55 50.58 -27.10
N THR A 98 -8.93 50.13 -28.20
CA THR A 98 -8.41 50.92 -29.36
C THR A 98 -7.37 51.98 -28.94
N LEU A 99 -6.15 52.08 -29.48
CA LEU A 99 -5.78 52.21 -30.89
C LEU A 99 -4.27 51.90 -31.16
N ALA A 100 -3.99 51.42 -32.39
CA ALA A 100 -2.86 51.68 -33.31
C ALA A 100 -1.40 51.71 -32.79
N GLY A 101 -0.36 51.19 -33.47
CA GLY A 101 -0.15 50.71 -34.84
C GLY A 101 1.37 50.83 -35.18
N ALA A 102 1.77 50.24 -36.31
CA ALA A 102 3.06 50.38 -37.04
C ALA A 102 4.13 49.26 -36.90
N ASP A 103 4.14 48.39 -37.93
CA ASP A 103 5.23 48.12 -38.89
C ASP A 103 6.54 47.42 -38.46
N GLY A 104 6.59 46.11 -38.71
CA GLY A 104 7.49 45.45 -39.68
C GLY A 104 9.02 45.65 -39.62
N SER A 105 9.75 44.58 -39.29
CA SER A 105 10.89 44.10 -40.11
C SER A 105 11.29 42.66 -39.75
N MET A 106 11.72 41.92 -40.78
CA MET A 106 12.20 40.53 -40.76
C MET A 106 13.65 40.46 -40.26
N SER A 107 14.05 39.36 -39.59
CA SER A 107 15.15 38.48 -40.04
C SER A 107 15.68 37.52 -38.95
N ALA A 108 15.98 36.30 -39.41
CA ALA A 108 17.04 35.38 -39.00
C ALA A 108 16.96 34.52 -37.74
N ALA A 109 17.36 33.27 -37.94
CA ALA A 109 17.39 32.15 -37.01
C ALA A 109 18.79 31.91 -36.40
N ALA A 110 18.80 31.41 -35.15
CA ALA A 110 19.75 30.49 -34.48
C ALA A 110 21.25 30.94 -34.33
N PRO A 111 22.01 30.57 -33.28
CA PRO A 111 22.07 29.21 -32.70
C PRO A 111 22.18 29.12 -31.16
N GLY A 112 22.08 27.88 -30.67
CA GLY A 112 21.98 27.52 -29.26
C GLY A 112 23.23 27.75 -28.41
N ALA A 113 22.99 27.86 -27.11
CA ALA A 113 23.96 27.72 -26.04
C ALA A 113 23.65 26.41 -25.28
N PRO A 114 24.66 25.66 -24.84
CA PRO A 114 24.49 24.30 -24.38
C PRO A 114 23.77 24.27 -23.02
N GLU A 115 22.71 23.47 -22.93
CA GLU A 115 22.22 23.01 -21.64
C GLU A 115 23.32 22.14 -21.03
N GLU A 116 24.03 22.66 -20.03
CA GLU A 116 24.92 21.85 -19.21
C GLU A 116 24.06 20.84 -18.44
N GLU A 117 23.98 19.62 -18.98
CA GLU A 117 23.55 18.43 -18.28
C GLU A 117 24.44 18.25 -17.04
N TYR A 118 23.91 18.56 -15.86
CA TYR A 118 24.50 18.09 -14.61
C TYR A 118 24.03 16.65 -14.37
N PRO A 119 24.89 15.63 -14.50
CA PRO A 119 24.51 14.27 -14.20
C PRO A 119 24.56 14.10 -12.69
N LEU A 120 23.41 14.23 -12.03
CA LEU A 120 23.23 13.73 -10.67
C LEU A 120 23.11 12.20 -10.72
N GLN A 121 24.20 11.53 -11.07
CA GLN A 121 24.32 10.07 -10.94
C GLN A 121 24.45 9.72 -9.46
N LEU A 122 23.30 9.56 -8.80
CA LEU A 122 23.23 8.81 -7.55
C LEU A 122 23.34 7.31 -7.90
N PRO A 123 24.28 6.54 -7.31
CA PRO A 123 24.43 5.13 -7.63
C PRO A 123 23.23 4.35 -7.04
N MET A 124 22.24 4.09 -7.87
CA MET A 124 20.98 3.45 -7.52
C MET A 124 21.16 1.93 -7.37
N ARG A 125 21.16 1.45 -6.12
CA ARG A 125 20.96 0.03 -5.82
C ARG A 125 19.47 -0.30 -5.92
N ARG A 126 19.12 -1.03 -6.99
CA ARG A 126 17.82 -1.67 -7.31
C ARG A 126 16.93 -1.85 -6.08
N LEU A 127 15.74 -1.24 -6.10
CA LEU A 127 14.67 -1.71 -5.23
C LEU A 127 14.22 -3.07 -5.73
N SER A 128 14.84 -4.14 -5.24
CA SER A 128 14.38 -5.50 -5.53
C SER A 128 12.88 -5.58 -5.25
N ARG A 129 12.07 -5.77 -6.30
CA ARG A 129 10.62 -5.94 -6.20
C ARG A 129 10.37 -6.96 -5.10
N ARG A 130 9.66 -6.57 -4.04
CA ARG A 130 9.36 -7.50 -2.96
C ARG A 130 8.49 -8.61 -3.55
N PRO A 131 8.72 -9.89 -3.19
CA PRO A 131 7.83 -10.94 -3.65
C PRO A 131 6.41 -10.62 -3.15
N LEU A 132 5.43 -10.90 -4.00
CA LEU A 132 4.04 -10.77 -3.62
C LEU A 132 3.78 -11.64 -2.37
N PRO A 133 3.02 -11.12 -1.39
CA PRO A 133 2.67 -11.90 -0.23
C PRO A 133 1.90 -13.14 -0.65
N GLU A 134 2.18 -14.27 0.00
CA GLU A 134 1.50 -15.53 -0.30
C GLU A 134 -0.02 -15.38 -0.16
N PRO A 135 -0.80 -15.95 -1.09
CA PRO A 135 -2.25 -15.93 -0.98
C PRO A 135 -2.69 -16.71 0.27
N PRO A 136 -3.86 -16.38 0.85
CA PRO A 136 -4.41 -17.17 1.94
C PRO A 136 -4.60 -18.63 1.51
N PRO A 137 -4.63 -19.57 2.48
CA PRO A 137 -5.08 -20.92 2.20
C PRO A 137 -6.48 -20.85 1.60
N LYS A 138 -6.70 -21.68 0.57
CA LYS A 138 -7.99 -21.78 -0.13
C LYS A 138 -9.09 -22.06 0.90
N PRO A 139 -10.16 -21.24 0.95
CA PRO A 139 -11.26 -21.49 1.86
C PRO A 139 -11.98 -22.79 1.48
N PRO A 140 -12.49 -23.56 2.45
CA PRO A 140 -13.24 -24.78 2.16
C PRO A 140 -14.51 -24.44 1.38
N GLY A 141 -14.80 -25.23 0.35
CA GLY A 141 -15.99 -25.08 -0.47
C GLY A 141 -15.77 -25.48 -1.93
N PRO A 142 -16.85 -25.51 -2.72
CA PRO A 142 -16.76 -25.80 -4.14
C PRO A 142 -16.05 -24.67 -4.89
N ASP A 143 -15.43 -25.04 -6.01
CA ASP A 143 -14.73 -24.12 -6.89
C ASP A 143 -15.67 -23.23 -7.70
N ALA A 144 -15.10 -22.15 -8.25
CA ALA A 144 -15.81 -21.21 -9.10
C ALA A 144 -16.49 -21.89 -10.31
N SER A 145 -15.97 -23.03 -10.77
CA SER A 145 -16.50 -23.82 -11.89
C SER A 145 -17.93 -24.34 -11.67
N VAL A 146 -18.41 -24.38 -10.42
CA VAL A 146 -19.79 -24.79 -10.08
C VAL A 146 -20.78 -23.65 -10.28
N LEU A 147 -20.31 -22.40 -10.39
CA LEU A 147 -21.20 -21.27 -10.59
C LEU A 147 -21.93 -21.36 -11.92
N ARG A 148 -23.22 -21.07 -11.88
CA ARG A 148 -24.11 -20.96 -13.03
C ARG A 148 -24.84 -19.64 -12.88
N PRO A 149 -24.80 -18.72 -13.85
CA PRO A 149 -25.62 -17.51 -13.77
C PRO A 149 -27.11 -17.87 -13.92
N THR A 150 -27.99 -16.96 -13.50
CA THR A 150 -29.41 -17.03 -13.87
C THR A 150 -29.58 -16.79 -15.37
N ARG A 151 -30.81 -16.91 -15.90
CA ARG A 151 -31.13 -16.55 -17.30
C ARG A 151 -30.71 -15.13 -17.68
N GLU A 152 -30.65 -14.23 -16.70
CA GLU A 152 -30.27 -12.82 -16.85
C GLU A 152 -28.76 -12.58 -16.71
N GLY A 153 -27.95 -13.63 -16.55
CA GLY A 153 -26.50 -13.50 -16.38
C GLY A 153 -26.06 -13.17 -14.94
N ILE A 154 -26.98 -13.22 -13.97
CA ILE A 154 -26.74 -12.69 -12.61
C ILE A 154 -26.29 -13.80 -11.65
N ILE A 155 -25.33 -13.45 -10.79
CA ILE A 155 -24.94 -14.17 -9.58
C ILE A 155 -25.24 -13.27 -8.37
N ARG A 156 -25.86 -13.84 -7.34
CA ARG A 156 -26.10 -13.11 -6.08
C ARG A 156 -24.87 -13.16 -5.19
N MET A 157 -24.38 -12.01 -4.77
CA MET A 157 -23.33 -11.89 -3.77
C MET A 157 -23.92 -11.40 -2.45
N ARG A 158 -23.72 -12.17 -1.36
CA ARG A 158 -24.14 -11.77 -0.02
C ARG A 158 -22.96 -11.51 0.90
N GLY A 159 -23.15 -10.67 1.90
CA GLY A 159 -22.13 -10.37 2.89
C GLY A 159 -22.67 -9.71 4.14
N HIS A 160 -21.73 -9.25 4.97
CA HIS A 160 -22.02 -8.50 6.19
C HIS A 160 -21.26 -7.17 6.15
N THR A 161 -21.92 -6.11 6.60
CA THR A 161 -21.29 -4.82 6.89
C THR A 161 -20.39 -4.92 8.13
N ASP A 162 -19.58 -3.90 8.39
CA ASP A 162 -18.76 -3.84 9.61
C ASP A 162 -19.57 -3.83 10.92
N LYS A 163 -20.84 -3.40 10.85
CA LYS A 163 -21.81 -3.44 11.97
C LYS A 163 -22.57 -4.78 12.04
N GLY A 164 -22.24 -5.76 11.19
CA GLY A 164 -22.91 -7.06 11.16
C GLY A 164 -24.25 -7.10 10.41
N ARG A 165 -24.71 -6.00 9.81
CA ARG A 165 -25.92 -6.00 8.98
C ARG A 165 -25.69 -6.80 7.69
N ARG A 166 -26.63 -7.67 7.33
CA ARG A 166 -26.61 -8.44 6.09
C ARG A 166 -26.88 -7.54 4.89
N TRP A 167 -26.25 -7.84 3.76
CA TRP A 167 -26.51 -7.19 2.48
C TRP A 167 -26.45 -8.22 1.34
N VAL A 168 -27.11 -7.90 0.24
CA VAL A 168 -27.10 -8.67 -1.01
C VAL A 168 -26.87 -7.69 -2.16
N GLN A 169 -26.03 -8.09 -3.10
CA GLN A 169 -25.71 -7.35 -4.32
C GLN A 169 -25.70 -8.32 -5.49
N GLU A 170 -26.16 -7.86 -6.65
CA GLU A 170 -26.10 -8.61 -7.90
C GLU A 170 -24.78 -8.34 -8.62
N THR A 171 -24.17 -9.38 -9.17
CA THR A 171 -22.90 -9.31 -9.91
C THR A 171 -22.95 -10.26 -11.10
N ASP A 172 -22.09 -10.05 -12.09
CA ASP A 172 -21.91 -10.98 -13.20
C ASP A 172 -21.12 -12.24 -12.80
N LEU A 173 -21.13 -13.24 -13.67
CA LEU A 173 -20.40 -14.50 -13.50
C LEU A 173 -18.89 -14.28 -13.45
N GLU A 174 -18.36 -13.37 -14.27
CA GLU A 174 -16.92 -13.12 -14.38
C GLU A 174 -16.37 -12.59 -13.06
N THR A 175 -16.93 -11.50 -12.55
CA THR A 175 -16.60 -10.93 -11.24
C THR A 175 -16.78 -11.98 -10.15
N ALA A 176 -17.92 -12.68 -10.10
CA ALA A 176 -18.13 -13.71 -9.09
C ALA A 176 -17.05 -14.80 -9.12
N SER A 177 -16.63 -15.21 -10.31
CA SER A 177 -15.60 -16.23 -10.49
C SER A 177 -14.22 -15.75 -10.05
N VAL A 178 -13.85 -14.49 -10.33
CA VAL A 178 -12.58 -13.88 -9.88
C VAL A 178 -12.58 -13.77 -8.35
N LEU A 179 -13.69 -13.32 -7.79
CA LEU A 179 -13.86 -13.18 -6.35
C LEU A 179 -13.70 -14.50 -5.57
N VAL A 180 -14.09 -15.64 -6.16
CA VAL A 180 -13.90 -16.97 -5.58
C VAL A 180 -12.47 -17.48 -5.81
N ARG A 181 -11.96 -17.37 -7.05
CA ARG A 181 -10.60 -17.80 -7.42
C ARG A 181 -9.52 -17.10 -6.59
N GLU A 182 -9.73 -15.82 -6.30
CA GLU A 182 -8.81 -15.02 -5.50
C GLU A 182 -9.13 -15.04 -3.99
N PHE A 183 -9.91 -16.02 -3.52
CA PHE A 183 -10.17 -16.29 -2.10
C PHE A 183 -10.83 -15.14 -1.33
N ALA A 184 -11.59 -14.30 -2.01
CA ALA A 184 -12.31 -13.20 -1.39
C ALA A 184 -13.79 -13.55 -1.09
N ALA A 185 -14.32 -14.59 -1.75
CA ALA A 185 -15.64 -15.16 -1.52
C ALA A 185 -15.61 -16.69 -1.56
N VAL A 186 -16.66 -17.31 -1.02
CA VAL A 186 -16.94 -18.75 -1.13
C VAL A 186 -18.26 -18.98 -1.85
N VAL A 187 -18.33 -20.07 -2.60
CA VAL A 187 -19.58 -20.51 -3.24
C VAL A 187 -20.51 -21.06 -2.16
N VAL A 188 -21.76 -20.58 -2.17
CA VAL A 188 -22.83 -21.08 -1.29
C VAL A 188 -23.69 -22.08 -2.05
N ASN A 189 -24.08 -21.70 -3.26
CA ASN A 189 -24.80 -22.52 -4.22
C ASN A 189 -24.45 -22.05 -5.64
N ALA A 190 -24.98 -22.70 -6.67
CA ALA A 190 -24.65 -22.40 -8.07
C ALA A 190 -24.86 -20.92 -8.47
N HIS A 191 -25.82 -20.24 -7.86
CA HIS A 191 -26.19 -18.86 -8.21
C HIS A 191 -25.81 -17.83 -7.12
N THR A 192 -25.11 -18.25 -6.06
CA THR A 192 -24.84 -17.39 -4.89
C THR A 192 -23.44 -17.58 -4.34
N ILE A 193 -22.72 -16.49 -4.18
CA ILE A 193 -21.45 -16.41 -3.47
C ILE A 193 -21.59 -15.61 -2.17
N ARG A 194 -20.72 -15.88 -1.20
CA ARG A 194 -20.65 -15.14 0.07
C ARG A 194 -19.26 -14.53 0.24
N ARG A 195 -19.19 -13.20 0.46
CA ARG A 195 -17.96 -12.51 0.86
C ARG A 195 -17.46 -13.03 2.19
N LEU A 196 -16.16 -13.32 2.28
CA LEU A 196 -15.53 -13.82 3.50
C LEU A 196 -15.29 -12.73 4.54
N TYR A 197 -14.98 -11.52 4.08
CA TYR A 197 -14.57 -10.41 4.93
C TYR A 197 -15.50 -9.21 4.76
N SER A 198 -15.76 -8.51 5.86
CA SER A 198 -16.25 -7.12 5.81
C SER A 198 -15.08 -6.18 5.49
N ASN A 199 -15.35 -4.93 5.12
CA ASN A 199 -14.29 -3.96 4.75
C ASN A 199 -13.23 -3.79 5.85
N LYS A 200 -13.64 -3.61 7.11
CA LYS A 200 -12.72 -3.48 8.24
C LYS A 200 -11.95 -4.77 8.53
N LYS A 201 -12.61 -5.94 8.41
CA LYS A 201 -11.96 -7.24 8.59
C LYS A 201 -10.95 -7.51 7.49
N PHE A 202 -11.28 -7.18 6.25
CA PHE A 202 -10.41 -7.33 5.08
C PHE A 202 -9.16 -6.46 5.21
N LYS A 203 -9.33 -5.15 5.49
CA LYS A 203 -8.20 -4.25 5.73
C LYS A 203 -7.27 -4.80 6.82
N ARG A 204 -7.84 -5.23 7.95
CA ARG A 204 -7.06 -5.82 9.05
C ARG A 204 -6.32 -7.08 8.62
N TYR A 205 -6.97 -7.95 7.86
CA TYR A 205 -6.38 -9.19 7.35
C TYR A 205 -5.13 -8.89 6.51
N ILE A 206 -5.22 -8.01 5.51
CA ILE A 206 -4.08 -7.63 4.64
C ILE A 206 -2.93 -7.03 5.46
N LEU A 207 -3.23 -6.10 6.36
CA LEU A 207 -2.20 -5.46 7.19
C LEU A 207 -1.49 -6.47 8.10
N MET A 208 -2.21 -7.45 8.66
CA MET A 208 -1.60 -8.47 9.51
C MET A 208 -0.78 -9.47 8.70
N ARG A 209 -1.30 -9.93 7.55
CA ARG A 209 -0.59 -10.82 6.61
C ARG A 209 0.75 -10.22 6.21
N ASP A 210 0.75 -8.94 5.84
CA ASP A 210 1.93 -8.23 5.36
C ASP A 210 2.78 -7.64 6.50
N GLN A 211 2.45 -7.97 7.74
CA GLN A 211 3.14 -7.52 8.96
C GLN A 211 3.31 -6.00 9.02
N TYR A 212 2.29 -5.26 8.55
CA TYR A 212 2.26 -3.80 8.47
C TYR A 212 3.49 -3.23 7.74
N THR A 213 3.92 -3.91 6.68
CA THR A 213 5.11 -3.55 5.89
C THR A 213 4.69 -3.17 4.48
N CYS A 214 4.84 -1.90 4.14
CA CYS A 214 4.54 -1.34 2.83
C CYS A 214 5.22 -2.14 1.71
N TYR A 215 4.43 -2.66 0.76
CA TYR A 215 4.90 -3.44 -0.36
C TYR A 215 5.93 -2.68 -1.22
N PHE A 216 5.71 -1.38 -1.41
CA PHE A 216 6.54 -0.55 -2.28
C PHE A 216 7.87 -0.15 -1.63
N CYS A 217 7.83 0.50 -0.46
CA CYS A 217 9.04 1.05 0.17
C CYS A 217 9.61 0.20 1.31
N GLY A 218 8.90 -0.83 1.77
CA GLY A 218 9.30 -1.69 2.89
C GLY A 218 9.12 -1.06 4.29
N GLU A 219 8.78 0.23 4.37
CA GLU A 219 8.56 0.90 5.66
C GLU A 219 7.22 0.47 6.29
N TYR A 220 6.89 1.04 7.45
CA TYR A 220 5.59 0.80 8.07
C TYR A 220 4.43 1.25 7.16
N GLY A 221 3.44 0.37 6.99
CA GLY A 221 2.20 0.65 6.27
C GLY A 221 0.96 0.37 7.11
N ASP A 222 -0.05 1.22 6.96
CA ASP A 222 -1.35 1.17 7.65
C ASP A 222 -2.55 1.36 6.71
N THR A 223 -2.28 1.48 5.40
CA THR A 223 -3.26 1.45 4.33
C THR A 223 -3.15 0.15 3.53
N ILE A 224 -4.16 -0.09 2.71
CA ILE A 224 -4.13 -1.14 1.69
C ILE A 224 -4.20 -0.46 0.33
N ASP A 225 -3.55 -1.06 -0.65
CA ASP A 225 -3.53 -0.59 -2.03
C ASP A 225 -3.77 -1.77 -2.98
N HIS A 226 -4.25 -1.48 -4.19
CA HIS A 226 -4.52 -2.45 -5.23
C HIS A 226 -3.35 -2.52 -6.21
N LEU A 227 -2.85 -3.72 -6.49
CA LEU A 227 -1.80 -3.96 -7.46
C LEU A 227 -2.30 -3.56 -8.85
N LEU A 228 -3.41 -4.19 -9.30
CA LEU A 228 -4.23 -3.74 -10.40
C LEU A 228 -5.27 -2.73 -9.88
N PRO A 229 -5.25 -1.45 -10.31
CA PRO A 229 -6.21 -0.44 -9.85
C PRO A 229 -7.66 -0.81 -10.16
N ARG A 230 -8.59 -0.34 -9.34
CA ARG A 230 -10.04 -0.54 -9.56
C ARG A 230 -10.53 0.03 -10.90
N SER A 231 -9.95 1.14 -11.35
CA SER A 231 -10.26 1.75 -12.65
C SER A 231 -9.86 0.88 -13.84
N ARG A 232 -8.96 -0.10 -13.63
CA ARG A 232 -8.52 -1.08 -14.65
C ARG A 232 -9.07 -2.49 -14.35
N GLY A 233 -10.19 -2.59 -13.64
CA GLY A 233 -10.84 -3.88 -13.35
C GLY A 233 -10.32 -4.62 -12.13
N GLY A 234 -9.39 -4.05 -11.36
CA GLY A 234 -8.87 -4.69 -10.15
C GLY A 234 -9.90 -4.82 -9.04
N HIS A 235 -10.09 -6.03 -8.53
CA HIS A 235 -11.03 -6.29 -7.43
C HIS A 235 -10.35 -6.22 -6.06
N THR A 236 -11.16 -6.00 -5.02
CA THR A 236 -10.71 -6.06 -3.63
C THR A 236 -10.64 -7.52 -3.18
N THR A 237 -9.46 -8.12 -3.33
CA THR A 237 -9.19 -9.53 -3.03
C THR A 237 -7.85 -9.68 -2.32
N PRO A 238 -7.64 -10.76 -1.54
CA PRO A 238 -6.34 -11.08 -0.98
C PRO A 238 -5.19 -11.08 -2.00
N MET A 239 -5.44 -11.52 -3.24
CA MET A 239 -4.39 -11.60 -4.26
C MET A 239 -4.05 -10.24 -4.88
N ASN A 240 -5.02 -9.33 -4.99
CA ASN A 240 -4.81 -8.01 -5.61
C ASN A 240 -4.50 -6.90 -4.59
N CYS A 241 -4.72 -7.10 -3.29
CA CYS A 241 -4.48 -6.07 -2.27
C CYS A 241 -3.21 -6.34 -1.46
N VAL A 242 -2.43 -5.28 -1.23
CA VAL A 242 -1.20 -5.29 -0.41
C VAL A 242 -1.20 -4.18 0.62
N CYS A 243 -0.42 -4.33 1.69
CA CYS A 243 -0.15 -3.27 2.65
C CYS A 243 0.68 -2.15 1.99
N ALA A 244 0.26 -0.91 2.18
CA ALA A 244 0.98 0.28 1.72
C ALA A 244 1.10 1.30 2.85
N CYS A 245 2.06 2.22 2.73
CA CYS A 245 2.07 3.44 3.54
C CYS A 245 1.30 4.54 2.82
N SER A 246 0.80 5.52 3.57
CA SER A 246 0.03 6.64 3.03
C SER A 246 0.74 7.35 1.88
N LEU A 247 2.04 7.61 2.00
CA LEU A 247 2.85 8.29 0.98
C LEU A 247 2.95 7.49 -0.32
N CYS A 248 3.27 6.20 -0.26
CA CYS A 248 3.35 5.37 -1.46
C CYS A 248 1.98 5.18 -2.10
N ASN A 249 0.94 4.97 -1.28
CA ASN A 249 -0.44 4.82 -1.75
C ASN A 249 -0.92 6.08 -2.49
N GLN A 250 -0.61 7.27 -1.98
CA GLN A 250 -0.93 8.53 -2.65
C GLN A 250 -0.11 8.75 -3.92
N SER A 251 1.19 8.41 -3.89
CA SER A 251 2.09 8.56 -5.04
C SER A 251 1.73 7.61 -6.19
N LYS A 252 1.29 6.38 -5.91
CA LYS A 252 0.83 5.44 -6.94
C LYS A 252 -0.44 5.95 -7.63
N ALA A 253 -1.38 6.46 -6.85
CA ALA A 253 -2.70 6.91 -7.33
C ALA A 253 -3.35 5.84 -8.24
N ASN A 254 -3.60 6.17 -9.51
CA ASN A 254 -4.24 5.28 -10.48
C ASN A 254 -3.25 4.56 -11.42
N ARG A 255 -1.94 4.67 -11.20
CA ARG A 255 -0.92 4.00 -12.01
C ARG A 255 -0.97 2.48 -11.84
N SER A 256 -0.61 1.71 -12.88
CA SER A 256 -0.40 0.27 -12.70
C SER A 256 0.77 0.00 -11.76
N LEU A 257 0.89 -1.25 -11.32
CA LEU A 257 2.05 -1.65 -10.54
C LEU A 257 3.33 -1.49 -11.37
N GLU A 258 3.30 -1.90 -12.63
CA GLU A 258 4.44 -1.84 -13.56
C GLU A 258 4.90 -0.40 -13.74
N ASP A 259 4.00 0.49 -14.14
CA ASP A 259 4.28 1.94 -14.34
C ASP A 259 4.81 2.60 -13.05
N PHE A 260 4.26 2.20 -11.90
CA PHE A 260 4.68 2.76 -10.62
C PHE A 260 6.04 2.25 -10.18
N MET A 261 6.31 0.96 -10.36
CA MET A 261 7.58 0.35 -9.97
C MET A 261 8.71 0.84 -10.87
N GLU A 262 8.46 1.04 -12.17
CA GLU A 262 9.42 1.64 -13.12
C GLU A 262 9.75 3.10 -12.73
N GLY A 263 8.75 3.92 -12.40
CA GLY A 263 8.99 5.29 -11.93
C GLY A 263 9.53 5.43 -10.50
N ILE A 264 9.78 4.33 -9.79
CA ILE A 264 10.60 4.31 -8.56
C ILE A 264 12.03 3.80 -8.89
N GLU A 265 12.21 3.09 -10.01
CA GLU A 265 13.50 2.61 -10.52
C GLU A 265 14.29 3.70 -11.27
N GLU A 266 13.59 4.72 -11.79
CA GLU A 266 14.13 6.03 -12.27
C GLU A 266 14.38 7.02 -11.11
#